data_AF-A0A7V8XVI2-F1
#
_entry.id   AF-A0A7V8XVI2-F1
#
_cell.length_a   1.000
_cell.length_b   1.000
_cell.length_c   1.000
_cell.angle_alpha   90.00
_cell.angle_beta   90.00
_cell.angle_gamma   90.00
#
_symmetry.space_group_name_H-M   'P 1'
#
loop_
_entity.id
_entity.type
_entity.pdbx_description
1 polymer ?
#
loop_
_entity_poly.entity_id
_entity_poly.type
_entity_poly.pdbx_seq_one_letter_code
_entity_poly.pdbx_strand_id
1 'polypeptide(L)'
;MDTNSLPISRFKAQLSKFSGIISKPYGKSTKRFFKEMLYGIQASRDVKLSNISRSLQEDVALIKTEDRLSRNLSKEDFSDHINEEIIRLADDKITDDMVISIDPGDIIKPYA
;
A
#
# COMPACT_ATOMS: atom_id res chain seq x y z
N MET A 1 -6.46 28.60 8.84
CA MET A 1 -6.52 27.17 8.43
C MET A 1 -5.47 27.00 7.36
N ASP A 2 -4.44 26.20 7.60
CA ASP A 2 -3.36 26.02 6.62
C ASP A 2 -3.93 25.46 5.33
N THR A 3 -3.67 26.14 4.22
CA THR A 3 -4.16 25.79 2.87
C THR A 3 -3.75 24.39 2.43
N ASN A 4 -2.71 23.82 3.04
CA ASN A 4 -2.25 22.44 2.84
C ASN A 4 -3.01 21.36 3.65
N SER A 5 -3.89 21.74 4.58
CA SER A 5 -4.62 20.77 5.42
C SER A 5 -5.69 19.97 4.67
N LEU A 6 -6.31 20.58 3.65
CA LEU A 6 -7.40 19.95 2.89
C LEU A 6 -6.93 18.85 1.92
N PRO A 7 -5.84 19.04 1.14
CA PRO A 7 -5.31 17.97 0.30
C PRO A 7 -4.78 16.78 1.11
N ILE A 8 -4.07 17.04 2.22
CA ILE A 8 -3.51 15.99 3.08
C ILE A 8 -4.62 15.17 3.73
N SER A 9 -5.67 15.81 4.25
CA SER A 9 -6.81 15.11 4.86
C SER A 9 -7.58 14.28 3.83
N ARG A 10 -7.81 14.81 2.63
CA ARG A 10 -8.43 14.06 1.53
C ARG A 10 -7.60 12.85 1.13
N PHE A 11 -6.29 13.02 0.98
CA PHE A 11 -5.38 11.90 0.67
C PHE A 11 -5.44 10.82 1.76
N LYS A 12 -5.31 11.20 3.04
CA LYS A 12 -5.41 10.25 4.15
C LYS A 12 -6.75 9.51 4.17
N ALA A 13 -7.86 10.20 3.86
CA ALA A 13 -9.18 9.59 3.77
C ALA A 13 -9.28 8.59 2.60
N GLN A 14 -8.80 8.97 1.40
CA GLN A 14 -8.77 8.10 0.23
C GLN A 14 -7.90 6.87 0.48
N LEU A 15 -6.70 7.06 1.04
CA LEU A 15 -5.80 5.97 1.40
C LEU A 15 -6.43 5.03 2.43
N SER A 16 -7.08 5.57 3.46
CA SER A 16 -7.76 4.76 4.47
C SER A 16 -8.95 3.99 3.88
N LYS A 17 -9.70 4.59 2.94
CA LYS A 17 -10.78 3.91 2.22
C LYS A 17 -10.23 2.79 1.33
N PHE A 18 -9.24 3.09 0.51
CA PHE A 18 -8.62 2.13 -0.41
C PHE A 18 -7.98 0.96 0.34
N SER A 19 -7.13 1.23 1.34
CA SER A 19 -6.53 0.19 2.18
C SER A 19 -7.58 -0.68 2.88
N GLY A 20 -8.70 -0.09 3.32
CA GLY A 20 -9.82 -0.85 3.92
C GLY A 20 -10.55 -1.76 2.93
N ILE A 21 -10.69 -1.33 1.66
CA ILE A 21 -11.30 -2.15 0.60
C ILE A 21 -10.41 -3.34 0.29
N ILE A 22 -9.14 -3.10 -0.06
CA ILE A 22 -8.23 -4.17 -0.50
C ILE A 22 -7.90 -5.15 0.63
N SER A 23 -8.05 -4.76 1.90
CA SER A 23 -7.74 -5.65 3.04
C SER A 23 -8.99 -6.27 3.69
N LYS A 24 -10.17 -6.11 3.08
CA LYS A 24 -11.48 -6.52 3.64
C LYS A 24 -11.53 -7.93 4.25
N PRO A 25 -11.04 -9.02 3.59
CA PRO A 25 -11.17 -10.37 4.14
C PRO A 25 -10.22 -10.63 5.32
N TYR A 26 -9.20 -9.81 5.52
CA TYR A 26 -8.17 -10.09 6.51
C TYR A 26 -8.52 -9.62 7.93
N GLY A 27 -7.80 -10.19 8.90
CA GLY A 27 -7.84 -9.78 10.30
C GLY A 27 -7.23 -8.40 10.56
N LYS A 28 -7.42 -7.91 11.80
CA LYS A 28 -7.01 -6.55 12.22
C LYS A 28 -5.52 -6.27 11.99
N SER A 29 -4.63 -7.22 12.23
CA SER A 29 -3.18 -7.06 12.05
C SER A 29 -2.81 -6.84 10.59
N THR A 30 -3.30 -7.68 9.70
CA THR A 30 -3.06 -7.57 8.25
C THR A 30 -3.70 -6.30 7.68
N LYS A 31 -4.92 -5.95 8.10
CA LYS A 31 -5.57 -4.67 7.72
C LYS A 31 -4.70 -3.46 8.08
N ARG A 32 -4.14 -3.46 9.29
CA ARG A 32 -3.18 -2.43 9.73
C ARG A 32 -1.94 -2.44 8.84
N PHE A 33 -1.36 -3.61 8.56
CA PHE A 33 -0.21 -3.76 7.68
C PHE A 33 -0.44 -3.17 6.28
N PHE A 34 -1.56 -3.46 5.61
CA PHE A 34 -1.89 -2.86 4.31
C PHE A 34 -1.90 -1.33 4.36
N LYS A 35 -2.55 -0.76 5.39
CA LYS A 35 -2.60 0.70 5.58
C LYS A 35 -1.22 1.30 5.81
N GLU A 36 -0.41 0.66 6.65
CA GLU A 36 0.95 1.11 7.00
C GLU A 36 1.90 1.02 5.81
N MET A 37 1.87 -0.06 5.04
CA MET A 37 2.70 -0.22 3.85
C MET A 37 2.34 0.82 2.78
N LEU A 38 1.05 0.97 2.46
CA LEU A 38 0.63 1.95 1.44
C LEU A 38 0.94 3.39 1.86
N TYR A 39 0.67 3.75 3.12
CA TYR A 39 1.04 5.06 3.63
C TYR A 39 2.55 5.26 3.61
N GLY A 40 3.28 4.28 4.13
CA GLY A 40 4.71 4.39 4.34
C GLY A 40 5.48 4.48 3.03
N ILE A 41 5.12 3.71 2.00
CA ILE A 41 5.68 3.81 0.64
C ILE A 41 5.47 5.20 0.05
N GLN A 42 4.26 5.75 0.17
CA GLN A 42 3.94 7.07 -0.36
C GLN A 42 4.69 8.18 0.39
N ALA A 43 4.78 8.06 1.72
CA ALA A 43 5.45 9.05 2.56
C ALA A 43 6.98 8.99 2.45
N SER A 44 7.58 7.79 2.33
CA SER A 44 9.02 7.61 2.22
C SER A 44 9.54 7.72 0.79
N ARG A 45 8.68 7.49 -0.22
CA ARG A 45 9.05 7.27 -1.62
C ARG A 45 10.07 6.15 -1.79
N ASP A 46 9.96 5.12 -0.95
CA ASP A 46 10.88 3.98 -0.90
C ASP A 46 10.12 2.71 -0.47
N VAL A 47 10.59 1.55 -0.91
CA VAL A 47 10.07 0.22 -0.58
C VAL A 47 10.84 -0.46 0.56
N LYS A 48 11.99 0.09 0.97
CA LYS A 48 12.76 -0.43 2.11
C LYS A 48 11.96 -0.29 3.42
N LEU A 49 11.81 -1.41 4.14
CA LEU A 49 11.05 -1.43 5.40
C LEU A 49 11.60 -0.47 6.45
N SER A 50 12.91 -0.23 6.51
CA SER A 50 13.49 0.75 7.43
C SER A 50 13.05 2.19 7.12
N ASN A 51 12.86 2.54 5.85
CA ASN A 51 12.38 3.87 5.44
C ASN A 51 10.88 4.01 5.62
N ILE A 52 10.11 2.96 5.33
CA ILE A 52 8.68 2.87 5.65
C ILE A 52 8.47 3.01 7.17
N SER A 53 9.25 2.28 7.98
CA SER A 53 9.12 2.32 9.44
C SER A 53 9.38 3.71 10.02
N ARG A 54 10.38 4.44 9.49
CA ARG A 54 10.65 5.83 9.89
C ARG A 54 9.51 6.78 9.53
N SER A 55 8.87 6.59 8.37
CA SER A 55 7.78 7.47 7.92
C SER A 55 6.48 7.27 8.70
N LEU A 56 6.30 6.11 9.35
CA LEU A 56 5.15 5.83 10.22
C LEU A 56 5.19 6.60 11.55
N GLN A 57 6.37 7.02 12.01
CA GLN A 57 6.54 7.82 13.24
C GLN A 57 5.85 7.20 14.47
N GLU A 58 5.95 5.88 14.63
CA GLU A 58 5.39 5.19 15.80
C GLU A 58 6.22 5.45 17.06
N ASP A 59 5.54 5.54 18.21
CA ASP A 59 6.17 5.67 19.52
C ASP A 59 6.69 4.32 20.04
N VAL A 60 7.53 3.67 19.24
CA VAL A 60 8.21 2.40 19.56
C VAL A 60 9.61 2.40 18.97
N ALA A 61 10.50 1.54 19.45
CA ALA A 61 11.82 1.40 18.84
C ALA A 61 11.70 0.97 17.36
N LEU A 62 12.37 1.68 16.45
CA LEU A 62 12.26 1.51 14.99
C LEU A 62 12.33 0.04 14.54
N ILE A 63 13.26 -0.73 15.10
CA ILE A 63 13.45 -2.16 14.79
C ILE A 63 12.18 -2.99 15.05
N LYS A 64 11.37 -2.63 16.06
CA LYS A 64 10.12 -3.35 16.36
C LYS A 64 9.04 -3.11 15.32
N THR A 65 8.98 -1.91 14.74
CA THR A 65 8.11 -1.61 13.60
C THR A 65 8.57 -2.37 12.37
N GLU A 66 9.87 -2.33 12.08
CA GLU A 66 10.47 -3.04 10.94
C GLU A 66 10.23 -4.56 11.03
N ASP A 67 10.51 -5.17 12.19
CA ASP A 67 10.23 -6.59 12.46
C ASP A 67 8.76 -6.94 12.28
N ARG A 68 7.84 -6.05 12.69
CA ARG A 68 6.39 -6.27 12.56
C ARG A 68 5.97 -6.22 11.09
N LEU A 69 6.45 -5.24 10.34
CA LEU A 69 6.13 -5.12 8.91
C LEU A 69 6.71 -6.31 8.14
N SER A 70 7.96 -6.67 8.42
CA SER A 70 8.64 -7.83 7.82
C SER A 70 7.87 -9.13 8.07
N ARG A 71 7.48 -9.40 9.32
CA ARG A 71 6.69 -10.60 9.68
C ARG A 71 5.31 -10.65 9.03
N ASN A 72 4.64 -9.51 8.83
CA ASN A 72 3.36 -9.49 8.12
C ASN A 72 3.57 -9.69 6.61
N LEU A 73 4.63 -9.11 6.04
CA LEU A 73 4.98 -9.28 4.63
C LEU A 73 5.35 -10.73 4.31
N SER A 74 6.04 -11.43 5.22
CA SER A 74 6.42 -12.82 5.05
C SER A 74 5.32 -13.84 5.39
N LYS A 75 4.14 -13.37 5.82
CA LYS A 75 3.10 -14.24 6.37
C LYS A 75 2.42 -15.10 5.29
N GLU A 76 2.13 -14.47 4.16
CA GLU A 76 1.45 -15.07 3.00
C GLU A 76 1.68 -14.18 1.78
N ASP A 77 1.50 -14.75 0.58
CA ASP A 77 1.54 -13.97 -0.66
C ASP A 77 0.19 -13.26 -0.86
N PHE A 78 0.22 -11.92 -0.96
CA PHE A 78 -0.96 -11.10 -1.16
C PHE A 78 -1.21 -10.75 -2.64
N SER A 79 -0.35 -11.18 -3.56
CA SER A 79 -0.32 -10.70 -4.95
C SER A 79 -1.62 -10.97 -5.68
N ASP A 80 -2.11 -12.21 -5.67
CA ASP A 80 -3.36 -12.59 -6.33
C ASP A 80 -4.55 -11.81 -5.79
N HIS A 81 -4.68 -11.76 -4.46
CA HIS A 81 -5.75 -11.02 -3.79
C HIS A 81 -5.73 -9.52 -4.12
N ILE A 82 -4.53 -8.90 -4.14
CA ILE A 82 -4.40 -7.48 -4.51
C ILE A 82 -4.81 -7.27 -5.96
N ASN A 83 -4.38 -8.15 -6.87
CA ASN A 83 -4.73 -8.07 -8.28
C ASN A 83 -6.24 -8.22 -8.49
N GLU A 84 -6.88 -9.19 -7.85
CA GLU A 84 -8.33 -9.39 -7.88
C GLU A 84 -9.09 -8.15 -7.40
N GLU A 85 -8.71 -7.56 -6.26
CA GLU A 85 -9.36 -6.35 -5.75
C GLU A 85 -9.14 -5.13 -6.65
N ILE A 86 -7.97 -5.00 -7.27
CA ILE A 86 -7.70 -3.91 -8.23
C ILE A 86 -8.57 -4.08 -9.48
N ILE A 87 -8.63 -5.29 -10.05
CA ILE A 87 -9.46 -5.60 -11.23
C ILE A 87 -10.93 -5.34 -10.89
N ARG A 88 -11.42 -5.83 -9.75
CA ARG A 88 -12.80 -5.59 -9.28
C ARG A 88 -13.13 -4.10 -9.12
N LEU A 89 -12.15 -3.26 -8.79
CA LEU A 89 -12.31 -1.80 -8.68
C LEU A 89 -12.16 -1.05 -10.01
N ALA A 90 -11.68 -1.71 -11.05
CA ALA A 90 -11.48 -1.17 -12.39
C ALA A 90 -12.54 -1.66 -13.38
N ASP A 91 -13.19 -2.79 -13.12
CA ASP A 91 -14.15 -3.46 -13.99
C ASP A 91 -15.22 -2.53 -14.58
N ASP A 92 -15.83 -1.70 -13.73
CA ASP A 92 -16.87 -0.73 -14.13
C ASP A 92 -16.36 0.47 -14.94
N LYS A 93 -15.03 0.59 -15.10
CA LYS A 93 -14.37 1.68 -15.83
C LYS A 93 -13.85 1.23 -17.20
N ILE A 94 -13.89 -0.06 -17.51
CA ILE A 94 -13.42 -0.61 -18.78
C ILE A 94 -14.56 -0.49 -19.80
N THR A 95 -14.25 0.07 -20.97
CA THR A 95 -15.21 0.26 -22.06
C THR A 95 -14.70 -0.40 -23.35
N ASP A 96 -15.61 -0.68 -24.29
CA ASP A 96 -15.27 -1.36 -25.55
C ASP A 96 -14.31 -0.54 -26.44
N ASP A 97 -14.30 0.78 -26.28
CA ASP A 97 -13.44 1.72 -26.99
C ASP A 97 -12.16 2.09 -26.22
N MET A 98 -11.93 1.51 -25.05
CA MET A 98 -10.74 1.79 -24.24
C MET A 98 -9.47 1.33 -24.93
N VAL A 99 -8.49 2.23 -25.03
CA VAL A 99 -7.12 1.89 -25.47
C VAL A 99 -6.34 1.35 -24.27
N ILE A 100 -5.87 0.10 -24.38
CA ILE A 100 -5.00 -0.52 -23.38
C ILE A 100 -3.54 -0.26 -23.74
N SER A 101 -2.84 0.49 -22.89
CA SER A 101 -1.39 0.66 -22.98
C SER A 101 -0.69 -0.44 -22.18
N ILE A 102 0.23 -1.17 -22.82
CA ILE A 102 0.99 -2.25 -22.19
C ILE A 102 2.47 -1.87 -22.19
N ASP A 103 3.08 -1.84 -21.01
CA ASP A 103 4.52 -1.73 -20.83
C ASP A 103 5.07 -3.10 -20.40
N PRO A 104 5.90 -3.77 -21.22
CA PRO A 104 6.50 -5.05 -20.88
C PRO A 104 7.72 -4.93 -19.97
N GLY A 105 7.98 -3.74 -19.39
CA GLY A 105 9.04 -3.53 -18.40
C GLY A 105 8.92 -4.50 -17.21
N ASP A 106 10.07 -5.03 -16.79
CA ASP A 106 10.16 -6.00 -15.69
C ASP A 106 10.96 -5.44 -14.51
N ILE A 107 10.65 -5.90 -13.29
CA ILE A 107 11.36 -5.52 -12.08
C ILE A 107 12.49 -6.52 -11.86
N ILE A 108 13.66 -6.21 -12.41
CA ILE A 108 14.86 -7.03 -12.25
C ILE A 108 15.60 -6.63 -10.97
N LYS A 109 15.86 -7.60 -10.10
CA LYS A 109 16.74 -7.43 -8.94
C LYS A 109 17.96 -8.34 -9.07
N PRO A 110 19.02 -7.90 -9.77
CA PRO A 110 20.18 -8.76 -10.09
C PRO A 110 21.01 -9.17 -8.87
N TYR A 111 20.77 -8.54 -7.72
CA TYR A 111 21.53 -8.74 -6.47
C TYR A 111 20.62 -8.95 -5.25
N ALA A 112 19.35 -9.36 -5.46
CA ALA A 112 18.44 -9.70 -4.36
C ALA A 112 18.63 -11.14 -3.88
#